data_AF-A0A227J2R7-F1
#
_entry.id   AF-A0A227J2R7-F1
#
_cell.length_a   1.000
_cell.length_b   1.000
_cell.length_c   1.000
_cell.angle_alpha   90.00
_cell.angle_beta   90.00
_cell.angle_gamma   90.00
#
_symmetry.space_group_name_H-M   'P 1'
#
loop_
_entity.id
_entity.type
_entity.pdbx_description
1 polymer ?
#
loop_
_entity_poly.entity_id
_entity_poly.type
_entity_poly.pdbx_seq_one_letter_code
_entity_poly.pdbx_strand_id
1 'polypeptide(L)'
;DSSNLQRQVIYREGDIELAKTEAMAQQLRHLNSMIQVRTITKRLDQAQLQLEVMLADVVLDCSDNLPTRQLINQVCYEQNTPLISAAAIGWQGQFAVFDYSD
;
A
#
# COMPACT_ATOMS: atom_id res chain seq x y z
N ASP A 1 13.96 5.77 9.28
CA ASP A 1 14.02 7.20 9.69
C ASP A 1 12.99 7.46 10.78
N SER A 2 13.45 7.96 11.94
CA SER A 2 12.63 8.29 13.11
C SER A 2 11.60 9.39 12.84
N SER A 3 11.85 10.28 11.86
CA SER A 3 10.93 11.34 11.43
C SER A 3 9.61 10.85 10.82
N ASN A 4 9.41 9.53 10.74
CA ASN A 4 8.18 8.90 10.28
C ASN A 4 7.30 8.36 11.41
N LEU A 5 7.87 8.14 12.60
CA LEU A 5 7.19 7.43 13.69
C LEU A 5 5.97 8.17 14.24
N GLN A 6 5.94 9.50 14.15
CA GLN A 6 4.81 10.32 14.60
C GLN A 6 3.52 10.15 13.78
N ARG A 7 3.59 9.50 12.60
CA ARG A 7 2.42 9.25 11.74
C ARG A 7 2.30 7.81 11.23
N GLN A 8 3.41 7.06 11.17
CA GLN A 8 3.41 5.65 10.78
C GLN A 8 3.38 4.77 12.05
N VAL A 9 2.25 4.78 12.74
CA VAL A 9 2.04 4.20 14.09
C VAL A 9 2.26 2.70 14.21
N ILE A 10 2.35 1.99 13.08
CA ILE A 10 2.66 0.55 13.06
C ILE A 10 4.12 0.26 13.44
N TYR A 11 5.04 1.20 13.23
CA TYR A 11 6.47 1.00 13.48
C TYR A 11 6.88 1.44 14.90
N ARG A 12 8.06 0.97 15.34
CA ARG A 12 8.72 1.31 16.60
C ARG A 12 10.13 1.81 16.34
N GLU A 13 10.79 2.37 17.36
CA GLU A 13 12.19 2.83 17.25
C GLU A 13 13.15 1.71 16.84
N GLY A 14 12.88 0.47 17.27
CA GLY A 14 13.66 -0.70 16.87
C GLY A 14 13.56 -1.05 15.37
N ASP A 15 12.60 -0.48 14.64
CA ASP A 15 12.37 -0.81 13.22
C ASP A 15 13.10 0.16 12.27
N ILE A 16 13.81 1.18 12.77
CA ILE A 16 14.32 2.31 11.97
C ILE A 16 15.22 1.90 10.79
N GLU A 17 15.92 0.77 10.90
CA GLU A 17 16.82 0.22 9.88
C GLU A 17 16.21 -0.96 9.10
N LEU A 18 15.06 -1.46 9.53
CA LEU A 18 14.37 -2.54 8.84
C LEU A 18 13.62 -2.00 7.61
N ALA A 19 13.52 -2.85 6.59
CA ALA A 19 12.63 -2.57 5.49
C ALA A 19 11.19 -2.40 6.01
N LYS A 20 10.52 -1.32 5.62
CA LYS A 20 9.13 -1.03 6.04
C LYS A 20 8.19 -2.21 5.84
N THR A 21 8.33 -2.89 4.70
CA THR A 21 7.57 -4.09 4.35
C THR A 21 7.77 -5.22 5.35
N GLU A 22 9.01 -5.48 5.74
CA GLU A 22 9.37 -6.53 6.69
C GLU A 22 8.89 -6.19 8.10
N ALA A 23 9.20 -4.98 8.59
CA ALA A 23 8.77 -4.52 9.91
C ALA A 23 7.24 -4.58 10.03
N MET A 24 6.51 -4.06 9.04
CA MET A 24 5.05 -4.13 9.01
C MET A 24 4.54 -5.58 9.03
N ALA A 25 5.16 -6.49 8.26
CA ALA A 25 4.75 -7.90 8.26
C ALA A 25 4.99 -8.59 9.60
N GLN A 26 6.09 -8.28 10.30
CA GLN A 26 6.35 -8.78 11.64
C GLN A 26 5.27 -8.30 12.63
N GLN A 27 4.96 -7.00 12.61
CA GLN A 27 3.93 -6.40 13.49
C GLN A 27 2.54 -6.97 13.21
N LEU A 28 2.17 -7.14 11.94
CA LEU A 28 0.88 -7.72 11.54
C LEU A 28 0.73 -9.18 11.98
N ARG A 29 1.77 -10.00 11.82
CA ARG A 29 1.75 -11.41 12.27
C ARG A 29 1.76 -11.53 13.79
N HIS A 30 2.39 -10.58 14.50
CA HIS A 30 2.33 -10.50 15.95
C HIS A 30 0.91 -10.16 16.44
N LEU A 31 0.23 -9.25 15.74
CA LEU A 31 -1.15 -8.87 16.05
C LEU A 31 -2.15 -9.99 15.76
N ASN A 32 -2.01 -10.67 14.62
CA ASN A 32 -2.87 -11.80 14.25
C ASN A 32 -2.07 -12.83 13.46
N SER A 33 -1.76 -13.97 14.07
CA SER A 33 -0.96 -15.02 13.45
C SER A 33 -1.70 -15.85 12.40
N MET A 34 -3.03 -15.67 12.25
CA MET A 34 -3.84 -16.41 11.27
C MET A 34 -3.81 -15.82 9.86
N ILE A 35 -3.30 -14.59 9.70
CA ILE A 35 -3.22 -13.94 8.39
C ILE A 35 -1.96 -14.36 7.64
N GLN A 36 -2.04 -14.33 6.32
CA GLN A 36 -0.87 -14.45 5.45
C GLN A 36 -0.41 -13.05 5.03
N VAL A 37 0.87 -12.77 5.18
CA VAL A 37 1.48 -11.50 4.75
C VAL A 37 2.59 -11.82 3.77
N ARG A 38 2.43 -11.39 2.52
CA ARG A 38 3.48 -11.41 1.49
C ARG A 38 4.02 -10.01 1.28
N THR A 39 5.34 -9.86 1.41
CA THR A 39 6.03 -8.57 1.29
C THR A 39 6.74 -8.47 -0.04
N ILE A 40 6.73 -7.28 -0.65
CA ILE A 40 7.54 -6.97 -1.83
C ILE A 40 8.44 -5.78 -1.51
N THR A 41 9.70 -6.06 -1.17
CA THR A 41 10.69 -5.03 -0.78
C THR A 41 11.41 -4.44 -2.00
N LYS A 42 10.64 -3.98 -2.98
CA LYS A 42 11.14 -3.26 -4.16
C LYS A 42 10.06 -2.31 -4.67
N ARG A 43 10.47 -1.27 -5.41
CA ARG A 43 9.50 -0.50 -6.20
C ARG A 43 8.97 -1.39 -7.32
N LEU A 44 7.66 -1.37 -7.51
CA LEU A 44 7.01 -2.09 -8.59
C LEU A 44 7.12 -1.26 -9.87
N ASP A 45 7.58 -1.88 -10.94
CA ASP A 45 7.33 -1.37 -12.28
C ASP A 45 5.92 -1.77 -12.74
N GLN A 46 5.50 -1.32 -13.91
CA GLN A 46 4.17 -1.59 -14.42
C GLN A 46 3.89 -3.09 -14.59
N ALA A 47 4.86 -3.86 -15.10
CA ALA A 47 4.68 -5.29 -15.36
C ALA A 47 4.49 -6.07 -14.05
N GLN A 48 5.32 -5.80 -13.04
CA GLN A 48 5.15 -6.42 -11.73
C GLN A 48 3.83 -5.95 -11.09
N LEU A 49 3.49 -4.68 -11.17
CA LEU A 49 2.24 -4.16 -10.59
C LEU A 49 1.01 -4.85 -11.20
N GLN A 50 0.98 -5.06 -12.51
CA GLN A 50 -0.09 -5.82 -13.18
C GLN A 50 -0.22 -7.24 -12.62
N LEU A 51 0.90 -7.94 -12.42
CA LEU A 51 0.89 -9.27 -11.79
C LEU A 51 0.33 -9.23 -10.36
N GLU A 52 0.70 -8.23 -9.57
CA GLU A 52 0.23 -8.09 -8.18
C GLU A 52 -1.26 -7.75 -8.11
N VAL A 53 -1.74 -6.87 -8.98
CA VAL A 53 -3.15 -6.45 -9.02
C VAL A 53 -4.06 -7.60 -9.44
N MET A 54 -3.64 -8.44 -10.40
CA MET A 54 -4.40 -9.63 -10.81
C MET A 54 -4.64 -10.64 -9.66
N LEU A 55 -3.83 -10.61 -8.61
CA LEU A 55 -3.97 -11.49 -7.45
C LEU A 55 -4.82 -10.90 -6.32
N ALA A 56 -5.27 -9.66 -6.47
CA ALA A 56 -5.97 -8.93 -5.42
C ALA A 56 -7.47 -8.83 -5.72
N ASP A 57 -8.30 -9.05 -4.70
CA ASP A 57 -9.73 -8.75 -4.78
C ASP A 57 -10.00 -7.24 -4.70
N VAL A 58 -9.11 -6.50 -4.05
CA VAL A 58 -9.17 -5.04 -3.89
C VAL A 58 -7.76 -4.48 -3.71
N VAL A 59 -7.51 -3.30 -4.26
CA VAL A 59 -6.25 -2.58 -4.14
C VAL A 59 -6.42 -1.33 -3.27
N LEU A 60 -5.50 -1.13 -2.33
CA LEU A 60 -5.41 0.09 -1.53
C LEU A 60 -4.21 0.92 -1.98
N ASP A 61 -4.45 2.12 -2.52
CA ASP A 61 -3.39 3.10 -2.78
C ASP A 61 -3.13 3.97 -1.54
N CYS A 62 -2.02 3.67 -0.89
CA CYS A 62 -1.47 4.42 0.24
C CYS A 62 -0.17 5.16 -0.13
N SER A 63 0.05 5.42 -1.42
CA SER A 63 1.24 6.13 -1.92
C SER A 63 1.12 7.64 -1.75
N ASP A 64 2.26 8.30 -1.62
CA ASP A 64 2.37 9.74 -1.38
C ASP A 64 2.72 10.55 -2.64
N ASN A 65 2.70 9.94 -3.83
CA ASN A 65 3.11 10.59 -5.06
C ASN A 65 2.16 10.32 -6.23
N LEU A 66 1.94 11.36 -7.04
CA LEU A 66 0.99 11.35 -8.16
C LEU A 66 1.33 10.30 -9.24
N PRO A 67 2.61 10.12 -9.67
CA PRO A 67 2.94 9.10 -10.66
C PRO A 67 2.55 7.68 -10.24
N THR A 68 2.80 7.29 -8.99
CA THR A 68 2.39 5.98 -8.46
C THR A 68 0.87 5.86 -8.45
N ARG A 69 0.14 6.89 -7.99
CA ARG A 69 -1.33 6.88 -8.00
C ARG A 69 -1.92 6.69 -9.39
N GLN A 70 -1.39 7.40 -10.39
CA GLN A 70 -1.85 7.28 -11.77
C GLN A 70 -1.58 5.88 -12.34
N LEU A 71 -0.40 5.32 -12.08
CA LEU A 71 -0.06 3.97 -12.53
C LEU A 71 -0.94 2.90 -11.86
N ILE A 72 -1.18 3.00 -10.55
CA ILE A 72 -2.09 2.09 -9.83
C ILE A 72 -3.50 2.17 -10.41
N ASN A 73 -4.03 3.38 -10.60
CA ASN A 73 -5.36 3.59 -11.20
C ASN A 73 -5.47 2.97 -12.59
N GLN A 74 -4.48 3.20 -13.46
CA GLN A 74 -4.45 2.61 -14.79
C GLN A 74 -4.47 1.09 -14.74
N VAL A 75 -3.60 0.48 -13.94
CA VAL A 75 -3.51 -0.99 -13.84
C VAL A 75 -4.77 -1.59 -13.24
N CYS A 76 -5.35 -0.98 -12.21
CA CYS A 76 -6.60 -1.46 -11.61
C CYS A 76 -7.76 -1.39 -12.59
N TYR A 77 -7.85 -0.32 -13.38
CA TYR A 77 -8.83 -0.20 -14.47
C TYR A 77 -8.63 -1.28 -15.54
N GLU A 78 -7.40 -1.50 -15.99
CA GLU A 78 -7.09 -2.55 -16.99
C GLU A 78 -7.44 -3.97 -16.52
N GLN A 79 -7.38 -4.23 -15.20
CA GLN A 79 -7.64 -5.54 -14.59
C GLN A 79 -9.05 -5.68 -14.00
N ASN A 80 -9.90 -4.65 -14.11
CA ASN A 80 -11.21 -4.58 -13.46
C ASN A 80 -11.15 -4.88 -11.94
N THR A 81 -10.09 -4.42 -11.27
CA THR A 81 -9.89 -4.64 -9.83
C THR A 81 -10.28 -3.38 -9.06
N PRO A 82 -11.22 -3.42 -8.10
CA PRO A 82 -11.62 -2.26 -7.32
C PRO A 82 -10.43 -1.56 -6.64
N LEU A 83 -10.41 -0.23 -6.72
CA LEU A 83 -9.35 0.61 -6.14
C LEU A 83 -9.91 1.54 -5.07
N ILE A 84 -9.28 1.53 -3.90
CA ILE A 84 -9.50 2.52 -2.84
C ILE A 84 -8.24 3.37 -2.74
N SER A 85 -8.33 4.66 -3.04
CA SER A 85 -7.19 5.58 -2.98
C SER A 85 -7.41 6.66 -1.94
N ALA A 86 -6.36 6.92 -1.14
CA ALA A 86 -6.36 7.94 -0.12
C ALA A 86 -5.09 8.81 -0.18
N ALA A 87 -5.22 10.07 0.20
CA ALA A 87 -4.12 11.02 0.27
C ALA A 87 -4.33 12.00 1.42
N ALA A 88 -3.25 12.50 2.02
CA ALA A 88 -3.34 13.55 3.03
C ALA A 88 -2.15 14.52 2.93
N ILE A 89 -2.45 15.82 3.03
CA ILE A 89 -1.47 16.91 3.10
C ILE A 89 -1.93 17.90 4.17
N GLY A 90 -1.15 18.04 5.23
CA GLY A 90 -1.50 18.90 6.37
C GLY A 90 -2.83 18.50 7.00
N TRP A 91 -3.81 19.41 6.95
CA TRP A 91 -5.16 19.22 7.50
C TRP A 91 -6.18 18.74 6.46
N GLN A 92 -5.75 18.49 5.22
CA GLN A 92 -6.62 18.04 4.14
C GLN A 92 -6.39 16.58 3.84
N GLY A 93 -7.47 15.82 3.80
CA GLY A 93 -7.51 14.44 3.35
C GLY A 93 -8.40 14.29 2.13
N GLN A 94 -8.07 13.34 1.28
CA GLN A 94 -8.91 12.90 0.17
C GLN A 94 -9.05 11.39 0.22
N PHE A 95 -10.23 10.91 -0.15
CA PHE A 95 -10.58 9.51 -0.21
C PHE A 95 -11.53 9.29 -1.39
N ALA A 96 -11.27 8.24 -2.17
CA ALA A 96 -12.11 7.86 -3.29
C ALA A 96 -12.13 6.34 -3.44
N VAL A 97 -13.28 5.83 -3.85
CA VAL A 97 -13.47 4.42 -4.26
C VAL A 97 -13.78 4.41 -5.74
N PHE A 98 -13.05 3.59 -6.48
CA PHE A 98 -13.27 3.34 -7.89
C PHE A 98 -13.62 1.87 -8.05
N ASP A 99 -14.90 1.64 -8.34
CA ASP A 99 -15.37 0.33 -8.76
C ASP A 99 -15.31 0.27 -10.29
N TYR A 100 -14.55 -0.70 -10.80
CA TYR A 100 -14.42 -0.96 -12.23
C TYR A 100 -15.15 -2.22 -12.66
N SER A 101 -15.85 -2.89 -11.73
CA SER A 101 -16.77 -3.95 -12.07
C SER A 101 -18.10 -3.36 -12.53
N ASP A 102 -18.50 -3.67 -13.76
CA ASP A 102 -19.84 -3.37 -14.30
C ASP A 102 -20.91 -4.31 -13.71
#